data_AF-A0A9P6BII7-F1
#
_entry.id   AF-A0A9P6BII7-F1
#
_cell.length_a   1.000
_cell.length_b   1.000
_cell.length_c   1.000
_cell.angle_alpha   90.00
_cell.angle_beta   90.00
_cell.angle_gamma   90.00
#
_symmetry.space_group_name_H-M   'P 1'
#
loop_
_entity.id
_entity.type
_entity.pdbx_description
1 polymer ?
#
loop_
_entity_poly.entity_id
_entity_poly.type
_entity_poly.pdbx_seq_one_letter_code
_entity_poly.pdbx_strand_id
1 'polypeptide(L)'
;MISCELSLQALQTGPGVWRMNTTILKSKEFKETIAKKIAADLQDLAGYSPKEKWDQLKFQLQEAFQQESLKQAKDRKTVAQKLQRERQTILQRIKWLQGSPNPRPERIQELEEQWQQIERRLDGLLEATMT
;
A
#
# COMPACT_ATOMS: atom_id res chain seq x y z
N MET A 1 -37.30 -18.41 -11.17
CA MET A 1 -35.83 -18.28 -11.12
C MET A 1 -35.50 -16.83 -11.41
N ILE A 2 -35.08 -16.05 -10.42
CA ILE A 2 -34.69 -14.65 -10.62
C ILE A 2 -33.16 -14.66 -10.70
N SER A 3 -32.63 -14.41 -11.89
CA SER A 3 -31.20 -14.21 -12.11
C SER A 3 -30.90 -12.74 -11.86
N CYS A 4 -30.14 -12.44 -10.79
CA CYS A 4 -29.65 -11.08 -10.52
C CYS A 4 -28.27 -10.92 -11.16
N GLU A 5 -28.22 -10.28 -12.32
CA GLU A 5 -26.96 -9.80 -12.88
C GLU A 5 -26.54 -8.51 -12.15
N LEU A 6 -25.51 -8.63 -11.30
CA LEU A 6 -24.87 -7.49 -10.63
C LEU A 6 -24.05 -6.69 -11.66
N SER A 7 -24.68 -5.70 -12.29
CA SER A 7 -23.96 -4.70 -13.06
C SER A 7 -23.21 -3.76 -12.11
N LEU A 8 -21.92 -3.96 -11.94
CA LEU A 8 -21.03 -3.01 -11.24
C LEU A 8 -20.87 -1.75 -12.10
N GLN A 9 -21.83 -0.84 -12.01
CA GLN A 9 -21.70 0.50 -12.56
C GLN A 9 -20.54 1.23 -11.87
N ALA A 10 -19.79 2.01 -12.66
CA ALA A 10 -18.58 2.70 -12.26
C ALA A 10 -18.74 3.41 -10.91
N LEU A 11 -17.85 3.08 -9.96
CA LEU A 11 -17.79 3.64 -8.61
C LEU A 11 -17.81 5.17 -8.66
N GLN A 12 -18.97 5.78 -8.43
CA GLN A 12 -19.04 7.20 -8.10
C GLN A 12 -18.70 7.35 -6.61
N THR A 13 -17.55 7.97 -6.35
CA THR A 13 -17.12 8.38 -5.00
C THR A 13 -18.08 9.44 -4.45
N GLY A 14 -19.12 8.99 -3.76
CA GLY A 14 -20.06 9.85 -3.03
C GLY A 14 -19.57 10.21 -1.61
N PRO A 15 -20.13 11.26 -0.97
CA PRO A 15 -19.71 11.78 0.34
C PRO A 15 -20.24 10.96 1.53
N GLY A 16 -20.54 9.68 1.34
CA GLY A 16 -21.24 8.86 2.33
C GLY A 16 -20.28 8.09 3.22
N VAL A 17 -20.23 8.44 4.51
CA VAL A 17 -19.99 7.68 5.77
C VAL A 17 -18.85 6.65 5.85
N TRP A 18 -18.53 5.94 4.77
CA TRP A 18 -17.38 5.06 4.63
C TRP A 18 -16.18 5.90 4.20
N ARG A 19 -15.53 6.58 5.16
CA ARG A 19 -14.20 7.17 4.99
C ARG A 19 -13.13 6.08 4.86
N MET A 20 -13.35 5.13 3.95
CA MET A 20 -12.40 4.08 3.64
C MET A 20 -11.58 4.49 2.45
N ASN A 21 -10.28 4.22 2.52
CA ASN A 21 -9.43 4.37 1.37
C ASN A 21 -9.81 3.32 0.31
N THR A 22 -10.61 3.72 -0.69
CA THR A 22 -11.08 2.85 -1.76
C THR A 22 -9.96 2.40 -2.69
N THR A 23 -8.77 3.02 -2.64
CA THR A 23 -7.60 2.54 -3.39
C THR A 23 -7.15 1.16 -2.93
N ILE A 24 -7.44 0.77 -1.69
CA ILE A 24 -7.13 -0.57 -1.15
C ILE A 24 -7.89 -1.65 -1.94
N LEU A 25 -9.07 -1.33 -2.48
CA LEU A 25 -9.84 -2.25 -3.34
C LEU A 25 -9.21 -2.50 -4.72
N LYS A 26 -8.16 -1.76 -5.09
CA LYS A 26 -7.38 -2.07 -6.31
C LYS A 26 -6.53 -3.32 -6.13
N SER A 27 -6.16 -3.68 -4.90
CA SER A 27 -5.41 -4.89 -4.59
C SER A 27 -6.29 -6.14 -4.73
N LYS A 28 -5.85 -7.08 -5.60
CA LYS A 28 -6.49 -8.38 -5.77
C LYS A 28 -6.34 -9.26 -4.51
N GLU A 29 -5.19 -9.19 -3.86
CA GLU A 29 -4.89 -9.96 -2.64
C GLU A 29 -5.80 -9.56 -1.47
N PHE A 30 -6.07 -8.25 -1.33
CA PHE A 30 -6.96 -7.76 -0.29
C PHE A 30 -8.41 -8.21 -0.52
N LYS A 31 -8.88 -8.17 -1.78
CA LYS A 31 -10.21 -8.67 -2.15
C LYS A 31 -10.38 -10.15 -1.81
N GLU A 32 -9.39 -10.98 -2.11
CA GLU A 32 -9.42 -12.41 -1.80
C GLU A 32 -9.37 -12.67 -0.28
N THR A 33 -8.58 -11.89 0.46
CA THR A 33 -8.46 -12.01 1.92
C THR A 33 -9.75 -11.61 2.63
N ILE A 34 -10.38 -10.51 2.20
CA ILE A 34 -11.68 -10.09 2.71
C ILE A 34 -12.76 -11.11 2.34
N ALA A 35 -12.79 -11.60 1.10
CA ALA A 35 -13.78 -12.60 0.69
C ALA A 35 -13.69 -13.88 1.54
N LYS A 36 -12.46 -14.32 1.87
CA LYS A 36 -12.23 -15.47 2.77
C LYS A 36 -12.67 -15.19 4.20
N LYS A 37 -12.35 -14.01 4.76
CA LYS A 37 -12.82 -13.60 6.09
C LYS A 37 -14.34 -13.57 6.16
N ILE A 38 -14.99 -12.87 5.23
CA ILE A 38 -16.45 -12.79 5.15
C ILE A 38 -17.09 -14.18 5.02
N ALA A 39 -16.53 -15.06 4.19
CA ALA A 39 -17.04 -16.42 4.02
C ALA A 39 -16.92 -17.27 5.29
N ALA A 40 -15.83 -17.11 6.05
CA ALA A 40 -15.65 -17.79 7.34
C ALA A 40 -16.61 -17.23 8.40
N ASP A 41 -16.74 -15.91 8.50
CA ASP A 41 -17.64 -15.24 9.45
C ASP A 41 -19.12 -15.59 9.19
N LEU A 42 -19.51 -15.76 7.92
CA LEU A 42 -20.86 -16.22 7.55
C LEU A 42 -21.16 -17.65 8.01
N GLN A 43 -20.15 -18.50 8.17
CA GLN A 43 -20.32 -19.86 8.70
C GLN A 43 -20.50 -19.86 10.23
N ASP A 44 -19.80 -18.99 10.95
CA ASP A 44 -19.85 -18.91 12.42
C ASP A 44 -21.10 -18.17 12.95
N LEU A 45 -21.74 -17.34 12.12
CA LEU A 45 -22.90 -16.53 12.51
C LEU A 45 -24.25 -17.27 12.38
N ALA A 46 -24.29 -18.59 12.41
CA ALA A 46 -25.51 -19.38 12.17
C ALA A 46 -26.68 -19.04 13.13
N GLY A 47 -26.40 -18.55 14.34
CA GLY A 47 -27.41 -18.26 15.38
C GLY A 47 -27.87 -16.79 15.52
N TYR A 48 -27.30 -15.85 14.78
CA TYR A 48 -27.59 -14.41 14.94
C TYR A 48 -28.78 -13.92 14.11
N SER A 49 -29.42 -12.83 14.55
CA SER A 49 -30.42 -12.13 13.73
C SER A 49 -29.78 -11.57 12.46
N PRO A 50 -30.47 -11.54 11.30
CA PRO A 50 -29.92 -10.98 10.05
C PRO A 50 -29.33 -9.56 10.21
N LYS A 51 -29.91 -8.76 11.11
CA LYS A 51 -29.41 -7.41 11.42
C LYS A 51 -28.05 -7.44 12.15
N GLU A 52 -27.91 -8.31 13.13
CA GLU A 52 -26.66 -8.47 13.91
C GLU A 52 -25.54 -9.03 13.03
N LYS A 53 -25.86 -9.97 12.12
CA LYS A 53 -24.89 -10.45 11.11
C LYS A 53 -24.39 -9.29 10.23
N TRP A 54 -25.29 -8.41 9.83
CA TRP A 54 -24.94 -7.27 8.98
C TRP A 54 -24.09 -6.23 9.70
N ASP A 55 -24.41 -5.93 10.97
CA ASP A 55 -23.63 -4.98 11.77
C ASP A 55 -22.24 -5.54 12.12
N GLN A 56 -22.12 -6.85 12.39
CA GLN A 56 -20.84 -7.51 12.61
C GLN A 56 -19.96 -7.50 11.35
N LEU A 57 -20.54 -7.82 10.19
CA LEU A 57 -19.83 -7.77 8.91
C LEU A 57 -19.33 -6.36 8.59
N LYS A 58 -20.14 -5.33 8.84
CA LYS A 58 -19.70 -3.93 8.67
C LYS A 58 -18.51 -3.61 9.56
N PHE A 59 -18.57 -4.02 10.83
CA PHE A 59 -17.49 -3.77 11.79
C PHE A 59 -16.19 -4.45 11.37
N GLN A 60 -16.26 -5.73 10.97
CA GLN A 60 -15.08 -6.48 10.49
C GLN A 60 -14.52 -5.90 9.20
N LEU A 61 -15.37 -5.43 8.28
CA LEU A 61 -14.92 -4.73 7.09
C LEU A 61 -14.21 -3.44 7.49
N GLN A 62 -14.79 -2.65 8.41
CA GLN A 62 -14.17 -1.44 8.92
C GLN A 62 -12.79 -1.67 9.51
N GLU A 63 -12.67 -2.68 10.36
CA GLU A 63 -11.40 -3.03 10.96
C GLU A 63 -10.39 -3.51 9.90
N ALA A 64 -10.79 -4.37 8.97
CA ALA A 64 -9.90 -4.88 7.93
C ALA A 64 -9.34 -3.77 7.03
N PHE A 65 -10.18 -2.82 6.62
CA PHE A 65 -9.75 -1.67 5.83
C PHE A 65 -8.84 -0.73 6.62
N GLN A 66 -9.14 -0.50 7.90
CA GLN A 66 -8.28 0.32 8.77
C GLN A 66 -6.91 -0.33 8.98
N GLN A 67 -6.88 -1.63 9.27
CA GLN A 67 -5.65 -2.40 9.45
C GLN A 67 -4.80 -2.39 8.17
N GLU A 68 -5.40 -2.63 7.01
CA GLU A 68 -4.68 -2.62 5.73
C GLU A 68 -4.15 -1.22 5.38
N SER A 69 -4.94 -0.17 5.63
CA SER A 69 -4.48 1.21 5.46
C SER A 69 -3.27 1.54 6.32
N LEU A 70 -3.32 1.15 7.60
CA LEU A 70 -2.21 1.33 8.54
C LEU A 70 -0.98 0.50 8.13
N LYS A 71 -1.19 -0.73 7.67
CA LYS A 71 -0.13 -1.61 7.17
C LYS A 71 0.56 -0.99 5.96
N GLN A 72 -0.19 -0.58 4.94
CA GLN A 72 0.39 0.07 3.76
C GLN A 72 1.12 1.38 4.11
N ALA A 73 0.61 2.17 5.06
CA ALA A 73 1.29 3.37 5.54
C ALA A 73 2.63 3.03 6.23
N LYS A 74 2.67 1.98 7.05
CA LYS A 74 3.89 1.48 7.68
C LYS A 74 4.87 0.92 6.65
N ASP A 75 4.40 0.16 5.67
CA ASP A 75 5.23 -0.42 4.62
C ASP A 75 5.85 0.68 3.76
N ARG A 76 5.07 1.68 3.33
CA ARG A 76 5.58 2.87 2.62
C ARG A 76 6.66 3.59 3.43
N LYS A 77 6.42 3.82 4.73
CA LYS A 77 7.40 4.46 5.62
C LYS A 77 8.68 3.65 5.73
N THR A 78 8.57 2.32 5.86
CA THR A 78 9.72 1.41 5.94
C THR A 78 10.55 1.43 4.67
N VAL A 79 9.89 1.37 3.50
CA VAL A 79 10.54 1.46 2.19
C VAL A 79 11.22 2.81 2.01
N ALA A 80 10.55 3.92 2.34
CA ALA A 80 11.12 5.26 2.26
C ALA A 80 12.37 5.40 3.16
N GLN A 81 12.31 4.90 4.40
CA GLN A 81 13.46 4.91 5.31
C GLN A 81 14.63 4.07 4.78
N LYS A 82 14.36 2.90 4.18
CA LYS A 82 15.39 2.06 3.56
C LYS A 82 16.07 2.79 2.40
N LEU A 83 15.28 3.35 1.49
CA LEU A 83 15.79 4.13 0.35
C LEU A 83 16.59 5.36 0.80
N GLN A 84 16.16 6.03 1.86
CA GLN A 84 16.88 7.18 2.41
C GLN A 84 18.23 6.78 3.02
N ARG A 85 18.32 5.62 3.67
CA ARG A 85 19.60 5.06 4.14
C ARG A 85 20.51 4.71 2.98
N GLU A 86 19.99 4.01 1.97
CA GLU A 86 20.75 3.66 0.75
C GLU A 86 21.29 4.92 0.05
N ARG A 87 20.46 5.98 -0.08
CA ARG A 87 20.87 7.29 -0.60
C ARG A 87 22.04 7.87 0.19
N GLN A 88 21.96 7.88 1.52
CA GLN A 88 23.04 8.40 2.36
C GLN A 88 24.33 7.58 2.20
N THR A 89 24.25 6.26 2.15
CA THR A 89 25.40 5.38 1.94
C THR A 89 26.08 5.64 0.59
N ILE A 90 25.31 5.77 -0.48
CA ILE A 90 25.85 6.04 -1.82
C ILE A 90 26.51 7.42 -1.88
N LEU A 91 25.87 8.46 -1.34
CA LEU A 91 26.45 9.81 -1.29
C LEU A 91 27.76 9.85 -0.50
N GLN A 92 27.83 9.16 0.64
CA GLN A 92 29.08 9.04 1.39
C GLN A 92 30.16 8.32 0.58
N ARG A 93 29.79 7.29 -0.18
CA ARG A 93 30.73 6.53 -1.01
C ARG A 93 31.27 7.34 -2.18
N ILE A 94 30.42 8.13 -2.84
CA ILE A 94 30.81 9.08 -3.89
C ILE A 94 31.80 10.09 -3.33
N LYS A 95 31.45 10.74 -2.21
CA LYS A 95 32.31 11.74 -1.55
C LYS A 95 33.68 11.16 -1.17
N TRP A 96 33.71 9.92 -0.68
CA TRP A 96 34.95 9.22 -0.35
C TRP A 96 35.82 8.93 -1.59
N LEU A 97 35.21 8.47 -2.69
CA LEU A 97 35.93 8.20 -3.94
C LEU A 97 36.46 9.48 -4.60
N GLN A 98 35.72 10.58 -4.53
CA GLN A 98 36.15 11.89 -5.03
C GLN A 98 37.33 12.47 -4.24
N GLY A 99 37.41 12.18 -2.93
CA GLY A 99 38.54 12.57 -2.08
C GLY A 99 39.72 11.60 -2.10
N SER A 100 39.65 10.52 -2.89
CA SER A 100 40.71 9.50 -2.98
C SER A 100 41.88 10.00 -3.84
N PRO A 101 43.14 9.67 -3.48
CA PRO A 101 44.31 10.00 -4.30
C PRO A 101 44.30 9.36 -5.69
N ASN A 102 43.47 8.33 -5.91
CA ASN A 102 43.20 7.77 -7.23
C ASN A 102 41.68 7.68 -7.43
N PRO A 103 41.03 8.75 -7.93
CA PRO A 103 39.60 8.75 -8.18
C PRO A 103 39.30 7.76 -9.32
N ARG A 104 38.30 6.90 -9.11
CA ARG A 104 37.82 5.96 -10.12
C ARG A 104 36.55 6.53 -10.76
N PRO A 105 36.65 7.33 -11.84
CA PRO A 105 35.52 8.07 -12.39
C PRO A 105 34.38 7.16 -12.84
N GLU A 106 34.69 6.01 -13.45
CA GLU A 106 33.70 5.00 -13.85
C GLU A 106 32.87 4.53 -12.64
N ARG A 107 33.52 4.28 -11.50
CA ARG A 107 32.83 3.85 -10.28
C ARG A 107 32.02 4.95 -9.62
N ILE A 108 32.43 6.21 -9.77
CA ILE A 108 31.67 7.37 -9.31
C ILE A 108 30.41 7.52 -10.16
N GLN A 109 30.53 7.41 -11.48
CA GLN A 109 29.40 7.48 -12.41
C GLN A 109 28.37 6.37 -12.15
N GLU A 110 28.80 5.12 -11.95
CA GLU A 110 27.90 4.02 -11.56
C GLU A 110 27.12 4.31 -10.27
N LEU A 111 27.77 4.93 -9.29
CA LEU A 111 27.13 5.27 -8.01
C LEU A 111 26.17 6.47 -8.16
N GLU A 112 26.50 7.43 -9.01
CA GLU A 112 25.61 8.56 -9.36
C GLU A 112 24.35 8.08 -10.07
N GLU A 113 24.47 7.11 -10.98
CA GLU A 113 23.32 6.47 -11.63
C GLU A 113 22.42 5.73 -10.62
N GLN A 114 23.02 4.97 -9.70
CA GLN A 114 22.27 4.30 -8.62
C GLN A 114 21.59 5.31 -7.69
N TRP A 115 22.26 6.41 -7.37
CA TRP A 115 21.69 7.50 -6.58
C TRP A 115 20.46 8.12 -7.28
N GLN A 116 20.58 8.43 -8.58
CA GLN A 116 19.48 8.95 -9.39
C GLN A 116 18.29 7.98 -9.47
N GLN A 117 18.55 6.68 -9.54
CA GLN A 117 17.48 5.67 -9.48
C GLN A 117 16.75 5.66 -8.13
N ILE A 118 17.47 5.84 -7.02
CA ILE A 118 16.87 5.92 -5.69
C ILE A 118 16.03 7.18 -5.53
N GLU A 119 16.49 8.32 -6.07
CA GLU A 119 15.71 9.58 -6.01
C GLU A 119 14.40 9.46 -6.77
N ARG A 120 14.41 8.94 -8.00
CA ARG A 120 13.16 8.68 -8.75
C ARG A 120 12.18 7.77 -8.00
N ARG A 121 12.70 6.77 -7.27
CA ARG A 121 11.87 5.87 -6.46
C ARG A 121 11.30 6.55 -5.23
N LEU A 122 12.03 7.47 -4.60
CA LEU A 122 11.54 8.28 -3.49
C LEU A 122 10.48 9.27 -3.96
N ASP A 123 10.68 9.93 -5.10
CA ASP A 123 9.71 10.86 -5.69
C ASP A 123 8.41 10.13 -6.04
N GLY A 124 8.50 8.95 -6.68
CA GLY A 124 7.32 8.13 -6.97
C GLY A 124 6.56 7.68 -5.72
N LEU A 125 7.25 7.48 -4.58
CA LEU A 125 6.58 7.18 -3.31
C LEU A 125 5.88 8.40 -2.71
N LEU A 126 6.44 9.61 -2.89
CA LEU A 126 5.83 10.85 -2.43
C LEU A 126 4.57 11.19 -3.25
N GLU A 127 4.62 11.03 -4.56
CA GLU A 127 3.46 11.22 -5.45
C GLU A 127 2.33 10.22 -5.14
N ALA A 128 2.69 8.95 -4.86
CA ALA A 128 1.75 7.92 -4.44
C ALA A 128 1.14 8.15 -3.04
N THR A 129 1.67 9.08 -2.23
CA THR A 129 1.06 9.50 -0.96
C THR A 129 0.15 10.72 -1.07
N MET A 130 0.22 11.47 -2.17
CA MET A 130 -0.63 12.65 -2.43
C MET A 130 -1.91 12.31 -3.20
N THR A 131 -2.05 11.08 -3.69
CA THR A 131 -3.21 10.53 -4.42
C THR A 131 -4.04 9.59 -3.57
#